data_AF-A0A8J2W331-F1
#
_entry.id   AF-A0A8J2W331-F1
#
_cell.length_a   1.000
_cell.length_b   1.000
_cell.length_c   1.000
_cell.angle_alpha   90.00
_cell.angle_beta   90.00
_cell.angle_gamma   90.00
#
_symmetry.space_group_name_H-M   'P 1'
#
loop_
_entity.id
_entity.type
_entity.pdbx_description
1 polymer ?
#
loop_
_entity_poly.entity_id
_entity_poly.type
_entity_poly.pdbx_seq_one_letter_code
_entity_poly.pdbx_strand_id
1 'polypeptide(L)'
;MLKLWLGLAPTADSSALFRDHKSFGMNLKRPSELYKHLRVSKRHILGKSHDDVVTSLPKDKDAPELESRLQFHKQFMIRAQNNRVGLGSRKEVQDIDILKSFIRQDENDKYKIHAMSLEMQNEWLDIGDFYIPLALKWRTLIHDWSPALLKFYLNAFQMTLPDQSNLVRWGKGTEKTCYICGKAVGTAKHLLVGCKVLLDSGQYSHRHDRVLEIIRFVREGTRAIKSNVKPYSILKAASDWTIMMDTYEKQYKIPEDICASASRPDIFLYSRILKRVVMMELTVPWETNIPKRPYHQGQ
;
A
#
# COMPACT_ATOMS: atom_id res chain seq x y z
N MET A 1 4.68 -20.52 10.29
CA MET A 1 3.48 -20.31 11.11
C MET A 1 2.61 -19.14 10.62
N LEU A 2 3.10 -17.89 10.61
CA LEU A 2 2.29 -16.73 10.20
C LEU A 2 1.77 -16.77 8.74
N LYS A 3 2.61 -17.21 7.78
CA LYS A 3 2.17 -17.37 6.37
C LYS A 3 0.96 -18.29 6.25
N LEU A 4 0.99 -19.41 6.96
CA LEU A 4 -0.09 -20.41 6.94
C LEU A 4 -1.37 -19.84 7.54
N TRP A 5 -1.26 -19.14 8.68
CA TRP A 5 -2.40 -18.51 9.34
C TRP A 5 -3.08 -17.45 8.46
N LEU A 6 -2.32 -16.70 7.68
CA LEU A 6 -2.82 -15.69 6.74
C LEU A 6 -3.19 -16.26 5.36
N GLY A 7 -3.02 -17.58 5.15
CA GLY A 7 -3.31 -18.24 3.87
C GLY A 7 -2.40 -17.81 2.71
N LEU A 8 -1.20 -17.30 3.00
CA LEU A 8 -0.19 -17.00 1.98
C LEU A 8 0.31 -18.28 1.31
N ALA A 9 0.59 -18.21 0.01
CA ALA A 9 1.25 -19.31 -0.69
C ALA A 9 2.59 -19.65 -0.02
N PRO A 10 3.02 -20.93 0.00
CA PRO A 10 4.30 -21.32 0.60
C PRO A 10 5.50 -20.55 0.03
N THR A 11 5.44 -20.28 -1.28
CA THR A 11 6.46 -19.55 -2.05
C THR A 11 6.32 -18.02 -1.98
N ALA A 12 5.26 -17.49 -1.36
CA ALA A 12 5.06 -16.05 -1.23
C ALA A 12 6.16 -15.43 -0.37
N ASP A 13 6.63 -14.23 -0.70
CA ASP A 13 7.66 -13.53 0.05
C ASP A 13 7.18 -13.21 1.47
N SER A 14 7.98 -13.62 2.46
CA SER A 14 7.68 -13.34 3.87
C SER A 14 7.75 -11.85 4.21
N SER A 15 8.45 -11.04 3.41
CA SER A 15 8.60 -9.61 3.65
C SER A 15 7.25 -8.88 3.68
N ALA A 16 6.23 -9.37 2.95
CA ALA A 16 4.89 -8.77 2.94
C ALA A 16 4.26 -8.63 4.33
N LEU A 17 4.67 -9.48 5.27
CA LEU A 17 4.22 -9.42 6.66
C LEU A 17 4.86 -8.25 7.43
N PHE A 18 6.10 -7.92 7.12
CA PHE A 18 6.94 -7.03 7.95
C PHE A 18 7.23 -5.69 7.29
N ARG A 19 7.09 -5.56 5.98
CA ARG A 19 7.19 -4.30 5.24
C ARG A 19 6.22 -3.26 5.80
N ASP A 20 6.56 -1.99 5.66
CA ASP A 20 5.66 -0.91 6.04
C ASP A 20 4.39 -0.90 5.17
N HIS A 21 3.37 -0.19 5.64
CA HIS A 21 2.12 -0.11 4.88
C HIS A 21 2.35 0.51 3.51
N LYS A 22 3.21 1.54 3.39
CA LYS A 22 3.52 2.22 2.12
C LYS A 22 4.10 1.26 1.08
N SER A 23 4.85 0.26 1.50
CA SER A 23 5.39 -0.80 0.67
C SER A 23 4.47 -2.02 0.59
N PHE A 24 3.14 -1.83 0.65
CA PHE A 24 2.10 -2.88 0.63
C PHE A 24 2.26 -3.99 1.68
N GLY A 25 2.91 -3.68 2.80
CA GLY A 25 3.10 -4.62 3.89
C GLY A 25 2.05 -4.53 4.99
N MET A 26 2.00 -5.57 5.83
CA MET A 26 1.16 -5.60 7.03
C MET A 26 1.78 -4.84 8.21
N ASN A 27 3.02 -4.37 8.10
CA ASN A 27 3.72 -3.63 9.14
C ASN A 27 3.80 -4.38 10.49
N LEU A 28 3.85 -5.72 10.44
CA LEU A 28 4.09 -6.52 11.64
C LEU A 28 5.54 -6.31 12.09
N LYS A 29 5.74 -6.26 13.41
CA LYS A 29 7.08 -6.09 13.98
C LYS A 29 7.80 -7.42 14.01
N ARG A 30 8.92 -7.52 13.30
CA ARG A 30 9.76 -8.72 13.32
C ARG A 30 10.52 -8.80 14.64
N PRO A 31 10.65 -9.98 15.29
CA PRO A 31 11.41 -10.09 16.54
C PRO A 31 12.85 -9.58 16.45
N SER A 32 13.51 -9.80 15.30
CA SER A 32 14.86 -9.28 15.04
C SER A 32 14.92 -7.75 15.00
N GLU A 33 13.90 -7.09 14.45
CA GLU A 33 13.78 -5.62 14.43
C GLU A 33 13.54 -5.09 15.85
N LEU A 34 12.63 -5.73 16.60
CA LEU A 34 12.38 -5.39 18.00
C LEU A 34 13.64 -5.51 18.86
N TYR A 35 14.42 -6.58 18.66
CA TYR A 35 15.68 -6.77 19.35
C TYR A 35 16.68 -5.65 19.07
N LYS A 36 16.80 -5.21 17.81
CA LYS A 36 17.62 -4.05 17.42
C LYS A 36 17.12 -2.77 18.09
N HIS A 37 15.81 -2.53 18.08
CA HIS A 37 15.22 -1.37 18.76
C HIS A 37 15.55 -1.35 20.25
N LEU A 38 15.47 -2.50 20.93
CA LEU A 38 15.78 -2.62 22.36
C LEU A 38 17.25 -2.36 22.63
N ARG A 39 18.18 -2.94 21.85
CA ARG A 39 19.62 -2.70 21.99
C ARG A 39 19.98 -1.23 21.82
N VAL A 40 19.47 -0.60 20.78
CA VAL A 40 19.76 0.81 20.48
C VAL A 40 19.13 1.73 21.52
N SER A 41 17.93 1.44 22.00
CA SER A 41 17.30 2.20 23.10
C SER A 41 18.11 2.08 24.38
N LYS A 42 18.46 0.85 24.79
CA LYS A 42 19.28 0.57 25.97
C LYS A 42 20.60 1.33 25.88
N ARG A 43 21.31 1.22 24.76
CA ARG A 43 22.58 1.92 24.55
C ARG A 43 22.43 3.43 24.66
N HIS A 44 21.45 4.00 23.97
CA HIS A 44 21.25 5.45 23.99
C HIS A 44 20.99 5.98 25.41
N ILE A 45 20.27 5.22 26.23
CA ILE A 45 20.03 5.53 27.64
C ILE A 45 21.33 5.42 28.44
N LEU A 46 22.07 4.31 28.31
CA LEU A 46 23.32 4.09 29.04
C LEU A 46 24.42 5.09 28.66
N GLY A 47 24.52 5.47 27.38
CA GLY A 47 25.49 6.45 26.90
C GLY A 47 25.20 7.89 27.36
N LYS A 48 24.00 8.16 27.87
CA LYS A 48 23.63 9.43 28.53
C LYS A 48 23.75 9.35 30.06
N SER A 49 24.23 8.22 30.60
CA SER A 49 24.45 8.07 32.05
C SER A 49 25.56 9.03 32.51
N HIS A 50 25.42 9.50 33.75
CA HIS A 50 26.47 10.27 34.44
C HIS A 50 27.53 9.38 35.10
N ASP A 51 27.34 8.05 35.07
CA ASP A 51 28.26 7.06 35.63
C ASP A 51 29.29 6.60 34.59
N ASP A 52 30.57 6.84 34.87
CA ASP A 52 31.70 6.50 34.00
C ASP A 52 31.86 4.98 33.76
N VAL A 53 31.45 4.15 34.72
CA VAL A 53 31.46 2.69 34.57
C VAL A 53 30.41 2.26 33.54
N VAL A 54 29.28 2.97 33.48
CA VAL A 54 28.17 2.67 32.56
C VAL A 54 28.50 3.14 31.14
N THR A 55 29.15 4.30 30.99
CA THR A 55 29.49 4.87 29.68
C THR A 55 30.69 4.18 29.01
N SER A 56 31.55 3.51 29.78
CA SER A 56 32.71 2.74 29.30
C SER A 56 32.37 1.32 28.82
N LEU A 57 31.12 0.88 28.93
CA LEU A 57 30.69 -0.43 28.45
C LEU A 57 30.93 -0.63 26.93
N PRO A 58 31.29 -1.84 26.48
CA PRO A 58 31.59 -2.11 25.08
C PRO A 58 30.45 -1.73 24.13
N LYS A 59 30.83 -1.04 23.05
CA LYS A 59 29.91 -0.60 22.00
C LYS A 59 29.70 -1.71 20.96
N ASP A 60 28.45 -1.95 20.59
CA ASP A 60 28.08 -2.80 19.44
C ASP A 60 28.69 -2.28 18.13
N LYS A 61 29.01 -3.19 17.19
CA LYS A 61 29.66 -2.87 15.90
C LYS A 61 28.88 -1.86 15.04
N ASP A 62 27.56 -1.98 14.99
CA ASP A 62 26.70 -1.19 14.09
C ASP A 62 26.41 0.23 14.61
N ALA A 63 26.86 0.54 15.81
CA ALA A 63 26.33 1.67 16.55
C ALA A 63 27.06 3.01 16.35
N PRO A 64 28.36 3.07 15.98
CA PRO A 64 28.97 4.33 15.52
C PRO A 64 28.24 4.95 14.32
N GLU A 65 27.75 4.11 13.39
CA GLU A 65 27.02 4.56 12.20
C GLU A 65 25.68 5.22 12.58
N LEU A 66 24.89 4.57 13.44
CA LEU A 66 23.60 5.10 13.89
C LEU A 66 23.73 6.40 14.70
N GLU A 67 24.78 6.52 15.51
CA GLU A 67 25.09 7.75 16.26
C GLU A 67 25.46 8.90 15.31
N SER A 68 26.29 8.63 14.31
CA SER A 68 26.65 9.60 13.27
C SER A 68 25.42 10.07 12.49
N ARG A 69 24.54 9.12 12.07
CA ARG A 69 23.27 9.43 11.41
C ARG A 69 22.34 10.28 12.29
N LEU A 70 22.28 10.00 13.59
CA LEU A 70 21.50 10.81 14.53
C LEU A 70 22.06 12.24 14.64
N GLN A 71 23.38 12.39 14.73
CA GLN A 71 24.03 13.70 14.78
C GLN A 71 23.76 14.50 13.51
N PHE A 72 23.91 13.88 12.34
CA PHE A 72 23.57 14.49 11.05
C PHE A 72 22.10 14.91 11.01
N HIS A 73 21.18 14.02 11.39
CA HIS A 73 19.75 14.31 11.40
C HIS A 73 19.41 15.48 12.33
N LYS A 74 20.08 15.59 13.49
CA LYS A 74 19.92 16.72 14.40
C LYS A 74 20.39 18.04 13.81
N GLN A 75 21.52 18.01 13.10
CA GLN A 75 22.11 19.21 12.50
C GLN A 75 21.28 19.72 11.32
N PHE A 76 20.80 18.81 10.46
CA PHE A 76 20.23 19.19 9.16
C PHE A 76 18.72 18.97 9.04
N MET A 77 18.17 17.93 9.66
CA MET A 77 16.79 17.49 9.40
C MET A 77 15.78 17.92 10.46
N ILE A 78 16.18 18.19 11.71
CA ILE A 78 15.25 18.66 12.76
C ILE A 78 14.60 20.00 12.40
N ARG A 79 15.28 20.83 11.60
CA ARG A 79 14.76 22.11 11.12
C ARG A 79 13.89 21.97 9.86
N ALA A 80 13.83 20.78 9.25
CA ALA A 80 13.01 20.52 8.08
C ALA A 80 11.56 20.22 8.50
N GLN A 81 10.63 20.99 7.97
CA GLN A 81 9.22 20.88 8.30
C GLN A 81 8.51 19.85 7.41
N ASN A 82 8.05 18.76 8.01
CA ASN A 82 7.36 17.66 7.30
C ASN A 82 5.83 17.70 7.45
N ASN A 83 5.27 18.75 8.06
CA ASN A 83 3.84 18.87 8.37
C ASN A 83 3.31 20.30 8.21
N ARG A 84 1.99 20.48 8.18
CA ARG A 84 1.31 21.76 7.89
C ARG A 84 1.26 22.74 9.08
N VAL A 85 2.11 22.57 10.09
CA VAL A 85 1.99 23.29 11.38
C VAL A 85 2.67 24.68 11.36
N GLY A 86 3.19 25.12 10.20
CA GLY A 86 3.88 26.40 10.01
C GLY A 86 5.35 26.41 10.47
N LEU A 87 6.17 27.27 9.85
CA LEU A 87 7.57 27.46 10.21
C LEU A 87 7.66 27.84 11.69
N GLY A 88 8.49 27.13 12.47
CA GLY A 88 8.69 27.39 13.90
C GLY A 88 7.89 26.48 14.85
N SER A 89 6.96 25.66 14.35
CA SER A 89 6.31 24.64 15.18
C SER A 89 7.26 23.47 15.46
N ARG A 90 7.76 23.38 16.68
CA ARG A 90 8.70 22.34 17.12
C ARG A 90 7.95 21.18 17.77
N LYS A 91 7.95 20.00 17.14
CA LYS A 91 7.62 18.77 17.86
C LYS A 91 8.93 18.20 18.38
N GLU A 92 9.10 18.17 19.70
CA GLU A 92 10.22 17.45 20.30
C GLU A 92 10.05 15.96 20.02
N VAL A 93 10.90 15.42 19.15
CA VAL A 93 10.99 14.00 18.88
C VAL A 93 12.17 13.47 19.69
N GLN A 94 11.94 12.41 20.46
CA GLN A 94 13.02 11.80 21.24
C GLN A 94 14.04 11.16 20.31
N ASP A 95 15.33 11.29 20.64
CA ASP A 95 16.44 10.68 19.92
C ASP A 95 16.23 9.18 19.66
N ILE A 96 15.64 8.48 20.63
CA ILE A 96 15.33 7.05 20.56
C ILE A 96 14.35 6.75 19.42
N ASP A 97 13.36 7.60 19.19
CA ASP A 97 12.37 7.40 18.13
C ASP A 97 13.00 7.61 16.74
N ILE A 98 13.90 8.59 16.63
CA ILE A 98 14.70 8.83 15.41
C ILE A 98 15.58 7.60 15.13
N LEU A 99 16.31 7.10 16.12
CA LEU A 99 17.15 5.91 15.99
C LEU A 99 16.36 4.66 15.57
N LYS A 100 15.18 4.43 16.18
CA LYS A 100 14.27 3.35 15.76
C LYS A 100 13.78 3.53 14.32
N SER A 101 13.54 4.77 13.89
CA SER A 101 13.12 5.06 12.52
C SER A 101 14.19 4.71 11.49
N PHE A 102 15.48 4.91 11.80
CA PHE A 102 16.58 4.48 10.93
C PHE A 102 16.65 2.97 10.79
N ILE A 103 16.56 2.23 11.90
CA ILE A 103 16.52 0.77 11.86
C ILE A 103 15.34 0.30 11.00
N ARG A 104 14.17 0.91 11.18
CA ARG A 104 12.98 0.59 10.40
C ARG A 104 13.17 0.89 8.92
N GLN A 105 13.85 1.99 8.57
CA GLN A 105 14.16 2.34 7.19
C GLN A 105 15.10 1.30 6.58
N ASP A 106 16.22 0.99 7.24
CA ASP A 106 17.21 0.04 6.74
C ASP A 106 16.61 -1.37 6.54
N GLU A 107 15.71 -1.81 7.41
CA GLU A 107 15.00 -3.09 7.23
C GLU A 107 14.01 -3.04 6.06
N ASN A 108 13.30 -1.92 5.84
CA ASN A 108 12.43 -1.77 4.67
C ASN A 108 13.23 -1.74 3.36
N ASP A 109 14.39 -1.07 3.34
CA ASP A 109 15.24 -1.01 2.15
C ASP A 109 15.80 -2.39 1.80
N LYS A 110 16.13 -3.22 2.80
CA LYS A 110 16.47 -4.64 2.57
C LYS A 110 15.33 -5.42 1.92
N TYR A 111 14.08 -5.19 2.34
CA TYR A 111 12.94 -5.85 1.71
C TYR A 111 12.73 -5.41 0.27
N LYS A 112 12.97 -4.13 -0.06
CA LYS A 112 12.91 -3.61 -1.43
C LYS A 112 14.00 -4.23 -2.30
N ILE A 113 15.25 -4.24 -1.83
CA ILE A 113 16.39 -4.87 -2.53
C ILE A 113 16.10 -6.36 -2.78
N HIS A 114 15.58 -7.06 -1.78
CA HIS A 114 15.18 -8.46 -1.95
C HIS A 114 14.11 -8.61 -3.03
N ALA A 115 13.05 -7.79 -3.00
CA ALA A 115 11.99 -7.87 -4.00
C ALA A 115 12.50 -7.55 -5.41
N MET A 116 13.43 -6.61 -5.59
CA MET A 116 14.07 -6.35 -6.90
C MET A 116 14.79 -7.58 -7.46
N SER A 117 15.28 -8.47 -6.59
CA SER A 117 15.92 -9.74 -7.01
C SER A 117 14.91 -10.84 -7.42
N LEU A 118 13.61 -10.64 -7.15
CA LEU A 118 12.57 -11.61 -7.49
C LEU A 118 12.01 -11.31 -8.87
N GLU A 119 11.78 -12.35 -9.67
CA GLU A 119 11.23 -12.21 -11.03
C GLU A 119 9.73 -11.83 -11.04
N MET A 120 8.96 -12.33 -10.07
CA MET A 120 7.49 -12.18 -10.06
C MET A 120 6.92 -11.33 -8.92
N GLN A 121 7.52 -11.37 -7.73
CA GLN A 121 6.94 -10.76 -6.53
C GLN A 121 7.47 -9.35 -6.27
N ASN A 122 7.74 -8.63 -7.36
CA ASN A 122 8.37 -7.31 -7.39
C ASN A 122 7.43 -6.20 -7.88
N GLU A 123 6.27 -6.55 -8.49
CA GLU A 123 5.36 -5.59 -9.14
C GLU A 123 4.84 -4.50 -8.19
N TRP A 124 4.77 -4.80 -6.88
CA TRP A 124 4.41 -3.82 -5.86
C TRP A 124 5.40 -2.65 -5.71
N LEU A 125 6.65 -2.80 -6.18
CA LEU A 125 7.64 -1.72 -6.20
C LEU A 125 7.20 -0.62 -7.17
N ASP A 126 6.78 -1.00 -8.37
CA ASP A 126 6.31 -0.08 -9.40
C ASP A 126 4.98 0.58 -8.99
N ILE A 127 4.10 -0.19 -8.35
CA ILE A 127 2.78 0.28 -7.89
C ILE A 127 2.94 1.21 -6.66
N GLY A 128 3.98 1.06 -5.84
CA GLY A 128 4.19 1.84 -4.60
C GLY A 128 4.28 3.34 -4.79
N ASP A 129 4.73 3.78 -5.96
CA ASP A 129 4.92 5.20 -6.25
C ASP A 129 3.61 5.90 -6.62
N PHE A 130 2.61 5.16 -7.11
CA PHE A 130 1.36 5.73 -7.63
C PHE A 130 0.15 5.49 -6.71
N TYR A 131 0.22 4.50 -5.82
CA TYR A 131 -0.94 4.04 -5.06
C TYR A 131 -0.75 4.23 -3.57
N ILE A 132 -1.85 4.58 -2.90
CA ILE A 132 -1.92 4.53 -1.45
C ILE A 132 -2.42 3.14 -1.08
N PRO A 133 -1.59 2.28 -0.48
CA PRO A 133 -2.00 0.96 -0.04
C PRO A 133 -3.10 1.07 1.01
N LEU A 134 -3.95 0.05 1.05
CA LEU A 134 -5.02 0.03 2.03
C LEU A 134 -4.42 0.05 3.45
N ALA A 135 -4.95 0.92 4.30
CA ALA A 135 -4.53 0.97 5.69
C ALA A 135 -5.03 -0.29 6.43
N LEU A 136 -4.20 -1.35 6.45
CA LEU A 136 -4.45 -2.62 7.14
C LEU A 136 -4.33 -2.46 8.66
N LYS A 137 -5.25 -1.68 9.25
CA LYS A 137 -5.38 -1.54 10.69
C LYS A 137 -6.01 -2.80 11.28
N TRP A 138 -5.63 -3.17 12.50
CA TRP A 138 -6.21 -4.32 13.22
C TRP A 138 -7.75 -4.32 13.25
N ARG A 139 -8.36 -3.14 13.42
CA ARG A 139 -9.82 -2.99 13.36
C ARG A 139 -10.39 -3.51 12.03
N THR A 140 -9.76 -3.16 10.93
CA THR A 140 -10.19 -3.55 9.58
C THR A 140 -9.98 -5.04 9.36
N LEU A 141 -8.85 -5.58 9.80
CA LEU A 141 -8.56 -7.02 9.71
C LEU A 141 -9.52 -7.89 10.53
N ILE A 142 -9.98 -7.40 11.68
CA ILE A 142 -10.83 -8.16 12.62
C ILE A 142 -12.32 -8.00 12.30
N HIS A 143 -12.77 -6.80 11.94
CA HIS A 143 -14.20 -6.48 11.84
C HIS A 143 -14.70 -6.28 10.43
N ASP A 144 -13.88 -5.73 9.53
CA ASP A 144 -14.36 -5.31 8.21
C ASP A 144 -14.08 -6.39 7.15
N TRP A 145 -13.02 -7.19 7.33
CA TRP A 145 -12.51 -8.11 6.33
C TRP A 145 -12.77 -9.57 6.69
N SER A 146 -13.24 -10.35 5.72
CA SER A 146 -13.28 -11.80 5.86
C SER A 146 -11.86 -12.38 5.71
N PRO A 147 -11.55 -13.52 6.33
CA PRO A 147 -10.26 -14.21 6.14
C PRO A 147 -9.97 -14.51 4.65
N ALA A 148 -11.01 -14.79 3.87
CA ALA A 148 -10.89 -15.04 2.43
C ALA A 148 -10.47 -13.77 1.66
N LEU A 149 -11.02 -12.61 2.01
CA LEU A 149 -10.66 -11.33 1.40
C LEU A 149 -9.22 -10.94 1.72
N LEU A 150 -8.81 -11.09 2.99
CA LEU A 150 -7.43 -10.84 3.39
C LEU A 150 -6.45 -11.76 2.67
N LYS A 151 -6.76 -13.06 2.60
CA LYS A 151 -5.97 -14.05 1.87
C LYS A 151 -5.86 -13.68 0.40
N PHE A 152 -6.96 -13.31 -0.24
CA PHE A 152 -6.97 -12.90 -1.64
C PHE A 152 -6.08 -11.67 -1.86
N TYR A 153 -6.27 -10.62 -1.07
CA TYR A 153 -5.49 -9.38 -1.16
C TYR A 153 -3.99 -9.64 -1.04
N LEU A 154 -3.56 -10.37 -0.01
CA LEU A 154 -2.13 -10.61 0.25
C LEU A 154 -1.45 -11.44 -0.83
N ASN A 155 -2.17 -12.39 -1.45
CA ASN A 155 -1.63 -13.22 -2.54
C ASN A 155 -1.71 -12.52 -3.90
N ALA A 156 -2.69 -11.63 -4.13
CA ALA A 156 -2.82 -10.85 -5.36
C ALA A 156 -1.60 -9.95 -5.58
N PHE A 157 -1.22 -9.15 -4.58
CA PHE A 157 -0.06 -8.25 -4.66
C PHE A 157 1.30 -8.96 -4.77
N GLN A 158 1.34 -10.25 -4.47
CA GLN A 158 2.54 -11.07 -4.59
C GLN A 158 2.52 -11.96 -5.83
N MET A 159 1.50 -11.85 -6.69
CA MET A 159 1.35 -12.71 -7.87
C MET A 159 1.35 -14.21 -7.52
N THR A 160 0.84 -14.55 -6.33
CA THR A 160 0.77 -15.92 -5.80
C THR A 160 -0.67 -16.41 -5.63
N LEU A 161 -1.60 -15.87 -6.41
CA LEU A 161 -2.96 -16.40 -6.49
C LEU A 161 -2.93 -17.82 -7.09
N PRO A 162 -3.87 -18.71 -6.72
CA PRO A 162 -3.96 -20.07 -7.26
C PRO A 162 -4.52 -20.10 -8.69
N ASP A 163 -3.88 -19.35 -9.61
CA ASP A 163 -4.13 -19.43 -11.05
C ASP A 163 -3.41 -20.65 -11.67
N GLN A 164 -3.74 -21.03 -12.90
CA GLN A 164 -3.19 -22.24 -13.53
C GLN A 164 -1.66 -22.20 -13.62
N SER A 165 -1.07 -21.04 -13.91
CA SER A 165 0.38 -20.91 -13.99
C SER A 165 1.05 -21.21 -12.66
N ASN A 166 0.48 -20.71 -11.56
CA ASN A 166 0.96 -20.95 -10.21
C ASN A 166 0.68 -22.37 -9.74
N LEU A 167 -0.48 -22.95 -10.06
CA LEU A 167 -0.81 -24.33 -9.73
C LEU A 167 0.19 -25.32 -10.34
N VAL A 168 0.55 -25.12 -11.62
CA VAL A 168 1.63 -25.89 -12.26
C VAL A 168 2.96 -25.66 -11.57
N ARG A 169 3.32 -24.41 -11.29
CA ARG A 169 4.57 -24.06 -10.57
C ARG A 169 4.65 -24.71 -9.19
N TRP A 170 3.53 -24.92 -8.51
CA TRP A 170 3.45 -25.59 -7.20
C TRP A 170 3.31 -27.11 -7.29
N GLY A 171 3.40 -27.71 -8.47
CA GLY A 171 3.22 -29.15 -8.67
C GLY A 171 1.80 -29.65 -8.40
N LYS A 172 0.81 -28.75 -8.45
CA LYS A 172 -0.63 -29.04 -8.23
C LYS A 172 -1.46 -29.01 -9.51
N GLY A 173 -0.84 -28.75 -10.66
CA GLY A 173 -1.48 -28.70 -11.96
C GLY A 173 -0.59 -29.30 -13.03
N THR A 174 -1.20 -29.73 -14.13
CA THR A 174 -0.51 -30.33 -15.28
C THR A 174 -0.37 -29.34 -16.44
N GLU A 175 -1.37 -28.48 -16.64
CA GLU A 175 -1.44 -27.59 -17.79
C GLU A 175 -1.50 -26.11 -17.35
N LYS A 176 -0.60 -25.30 -17.93
CA LYS A 176 -0.49 -23.87 -17.63
C LYS A 176 -1.38 -22.99 -18.51
N THR A 177 -2.07 -23.56 -19.49
CA THR A 177 -2.92 -22.83 -20.42
C THR A 177 -4.20 -22.37 -19.72
N CYS A 178 -4.80 -21.31 -20.24
CA CYS A 178 -6.06 -20.79 -19.73
C CYS A 178 -7.20 -21.79 -20.00
N TYR A 179 -7.91 -22.26 -18.96
CA TYR A 179 -9.02 -23.20 -19.12
C TYR A 179 -10.25 -22.58 -19.81
N ILE A 180 -10.28 -21.25 -19.94
CA ILE A 180 -11.35 -20.54 -20.66
C ILE A 180 -11.02 -20.40 -22.14
N CYS A 181 -9.85 -19.87 -22.49
CA CYS A 181 -9.52 -19.58 -23.90
C CYS A 181 -8.65 -20.64 -24.59
N GLY A 182 -8.01 -21.54 -23.84
CA GLY A 182 -7.12 -22.58 -24.35
C GLY A 182 -5.84 -22.08 -25.05
N LYS A 183 -5.57 -20.77 -25.06
CA LYS A 183 -4.49 -20.18 -25.89
C LYS A 183 -3.34 -19.62 -25.06
N ALA A 184 -3.63 -18.68 -24.17
CA ALA A 184 -2.60 -18.01 -23.37
C ALA A 184 -2.30 -18.76 -22.06
N VAL A 185 -1.21 -18.39 -21.39
CA VAL A 185 -0.93 -18.86 -20.03
C VAL A 185 -2.01 -18.34 -19.07
N GLY A 186 -2.61 -19.24 -18.30
CA GLY A 186 -3.68 -18.95 -17.33
C GLY A 186 -3.15 -18.29 -16.07
N THR A 187 -2.63 -17.07 -16.19
CA THR A 187 -2.23 -16.22 -15.04
C THR A 187 -3.44 -15.49 -14.46
N ALA A 188 -3.36 -15.03 -13.21
CA ALA A 188 -4.39 -14.15 -12.63
C ALA A 188 -4.64 -12.91 -13.50
N LYS A 189 -3.58 -12.27 -14.01
CA LYS A 189 -3.66 -11.13 -14.94
C LYS A 189 -4.42 -11.49 -16.20
N HIS A 190 -4.16 -12.66 -16.80
CA HIS A 190 -4.92 -13.10 -17.96
C HIS A 190 -6.40 -13.30 -17.65
N LEU A 191 -6.76 -13.99 -16.56
CA LEU A 191 -8.17 -14.26 -16.21
C LEU A 191 -8.96 -13.02 -15.77
N LEU A 192 -8.29 -12.06 -15.14
CA LEU A 192 -8.94 -10.88 -14.60
C LEU A 192 -9.11 -9.80 -15.66
N VAL A 193 -8.17 -9.67 -16.59
CA VAL A 193 -8.20 -8.57 -17.57
C VAL A 193 -7.77 -8.93 -19.00
N GLY A 194 -7.02 -10.01 -19.21
CA GLY A 194 -6.35 -10.29 -20.50
C GLY A 194 -7.02 -11.32 -21.42
N CYS A 195 -8.00 -12.07 -20.93
CA CYS A 195 -8.65 -13.13 -21.68
C CYS A 195 -9.70 -12.59 -22.67
N LYS A 196 -9.44 -12.76 -23.97
CA LYS A 196 -10.35 -12.34 -25.04
C LYS A 196 -11.72 -13.02 -24.98
N VAL A 197 -11.76 -14.32 -24.64
CA VAL A 197 -13.04 -15.05 -24.51
C VAL A 197 -13.89 -14.49 -23.35
N LEU A 198 -13.28 -14.11 -22.23
CA LEU A 198 -14.00 -13.46 -21.11
C LEU A 198 -14.43 -12.04 -21.45
N LEU A 199 -13.64 -11.32 -22.25
CA LEU A 199 -14.00 -10.00 -22.75
C LEU A 199 -15.22 -10.08 -23.68
N ASP A 200 -15.13 -10.92 -24.72
CA ASP A 200 -16.15 -11.05 -25.77
C ASP A 200 -17.48 -11.60 -25.21
N SER A 201 -17.43 -12.38 -24.11
CA SER A 201 -18.62 -12.87 -23.38
C SER A 201 -19.20 -11.87 -22.38
N GLY A 202 -18.65 -10.65 -22.26
CA GLY A 202 -19.15 -9.60 -21.36
C GLY A 202 -18.89 -9.86 -19.88
N GLN A 203 -18.09 -10.87 -19.52
CA GLN A 203 -17.86 -11.26 -18.12
C GLN A 203 -17.12 -10.18 -17.32
N TYR A 204 -16.26 -9.40 -17.98
CA TYR A 204 -15.58 -8.27 -17.33
C TYR A 204 -16.57 -7.17 -16.94
N SER A 205 -17.46 -6.78 -17.85
CA SER A 205 -18.52 -5.81 -17.57
C SER A 205 -19.41 -6.30 -16.43
N HIS A 206 -19.86 -7.55 -16.46
CA HIS A 206 -20.65 -8.12 -15.37
C HIS A 206 -19.91 -8.08 -14.02
N ARG A 207 -18.60 -8.39 -13.98
CA ARG A 207 -17.81 -8.25 -12.74
C ARG A 207 -17.68 -6.78 -12.30
N HIS A 208 -17.51 -5.85 -13.23
CA HIS A 208 -17.41 -4.42 -12.93
C HIS A 208 -18.75 -3.88 -12.39
N ASP A 209 -19.87 -4.24 -13.01
CA ASP A 209 -21.21 -3.83 -12.59
C ASP A 209 -21.52 -4.36 -11.18
N ARG A 210 -21.09 -5.58 -10.86
CA ARG A 210 -21.18 -6.14 -9.50
C ARG A 210 -20.39 -5.33 -8.47
N VAL A 211 -19.25 -4.73 -8.84
CA VAL A 211 -18.52 -3.83 -7.93
C VAL A 211 -19.33 -2.56 -7.68
N LEU A 212 -20.04 -2.04 -8.68
CA LEU A 212 -20.93 -0.89 -8.51
C LEU A 212 -22.09 -1.20 -7.56
N GLU A 213 -22.59 -2.44 -7.50
CA GLU A 213 -23.60 -2.84 -6.50
C GLU A 213 -23.09 -2.74 -5.05
N ILE A 214 -21.78 -2.93 -4.82
CA ILE A 214 -21.15 -2.80 -3.49
C ILE A 214 -21.09 -1.32 -3.08
N ILE A 215 -20.84 -0.43 -4.06
CA ILE A 215 -20.90 1.02 -3.85
C ILE A 215 -22.38 1.39 -3.77
N ARG A 216 -22.94 1.37 -2.55
CA ARG A 216 -24.33 1.76 -2.29
C ARG A 216 -24.57 3.24 -2.64
N PHE A 217 -24.86 3.52 -3.90
CA PHE A 217 -25.37 4.81 -4.33
C PHE A 217 -26.77 4.98 -3.76
N VAL A 218 -26.92 5.94 -2.86
CA VAL A 218 -28.23 6.37 -2.37
C VAL A 218 -28.72 7.41 -3.35
N ARG A 219 -29.87 7.17 -3.98
CA ARG A 219 -30.48 8.13 -4.90
C ARG A 219 -30.75 9.44 -4.17
N GLU A 220 -30.63 10.55 -4.89
CA GLU A 220 -31.02 11.85 -4.38
C GLU A 220 -32.45 11.80 -3.82
N GLY A 221 -32.66 12.40 -2.64
CA GLY A 221 -33.94 12.37 -1.94
C GLY A 221 -34.25 11.10 -1.14
N THR A 222 -33.46 10.02 -1.27
CA THR A 222 -33.63 8.82 -0.42
C THR A 222 -32.73 8.85 0.81
N ARG A 223 -33.26 8.37 1.95
CA ARG A 223 -32.48 8.22 3.19
C ARG A 223 -31.70 6.91 3.16
N ALA A 224 -30.40 6.98 3.40
CA ALA A 224 -29.55 5.80 3.55
C ALA A 224 -30.03 4.93 4.74
N ILE A 225 -30.03 3.60 4.55
CA ILE A 225 -30.26 2.66 5.67
C ILE A 225 -29.13 2.85 6.67
N LYS A 226 -29.47 3.29 7.89
CA LYS A 226 -28.51 3.46 8.98
C LYS A 226 -27.96 2.09 9.38
N SER A 227 -26.69 1.81 9.11
CA SER A 227 -26.00 0.70 9.75
C SER A 227 -25.39 1.16 11.08
N ASN A 228 -25.43 0.28 12.09
CA ASN A 228 -24.78 0.53 13.39
C ASN A 228 -23.24 0.44 13.30
N VAL A 229 -22.72 -0.07 12.19
CA VAL A 229 -21.28 -0.10 11.91
C VAL A 229 -20.91 1.23 11.25
N LYS A 230 -19.99 1.99 11.85
CA LYS A 230 -19.41 3.18 11.21
C LYS A 230 -18.20 2.76 10.37
N PRO A 231 -18.34 2.47 9.07
CA PRO A 231 -17.17 2.20 8.25
C PRO A 231 -16.29 3.46 8.20
N TYR A 232 -14.99 3.24 8.12
CA TYR A 232 -14.06 4.29 7.73
C TYR A 232 -14.46 4.79 6.33
N SER A 233 -14.71 6.09 6.20
CA SER A 233 -15.12 6.69 4.93
C SER A 233 -14.28 7.94 4.69
N ILE A 234 -13.59 7.98 3.55
CA ILE A 234 -12.85 9.16 3.10
C ILE A 234 -13.78 10.37 2.92
N LEU A 235 -15.03 10.13 2.57
CA LEU A 235 -16.04 11.17 2.34
C LEU A 235 -16.43 11.88 3.63
N LYS A 236 -16.30 11.25 4.80
CA LYS A 236 -16.54 11.91 6.10
C LYS A 236 -15.43 12.87 6.52
N ALA A 237 -14.29 12.84 5.83
CA ALA A 237 -13.14 13.66 6.21
C ALA A 237 -13.32 15.15 5.85
N ALA A 238 -14.27 15.48 4.96
CA ALA A 238 -14.56 16.84 4.54
C ALA A 238 -16.04 16.99 4.21
N SER A 239 -16.55 18.22 4.22
CA SER A 239 -17.91 18.56 3.80
C SER A 239 -17.99 19.11 2.38
N ASP A 240 -16.85 19.44 1.76
CA ASP A 240 -16.75 20.14 0.46
C ASP A 240 -16.38 19.21 -0.72
N TRP A 241 -16.58 17.89 -0.57
CA TRP A 241 -16.26 16.95 -1.63
C TRP A 241 -17.05 17.26 -2.90
N THR A 242 -16.34 17.55 -3.98
CA THR A 242 -16.91 17.62 -5.32
C THR A 242 -16.59 16.34 -6.07
N ILE A 243 -17.60 15.73 -6.69
CA ILE A 243 -17.49 14.48 -7.43
C ILE A 243 -17.76 14.77 -8.91
N MET A 244 -16.85 14.31 -9.77
CA MET A 244 -16.98 14.35 -11.22
C MET A 244 -16.86 12.92 -11.74
N MET A 245 -17.67 12.57 -12.72
CA MET A 245 -17.69 11.24 -13.33
C MET A 245 -17.60 11.39 -14.84
N ASP A 246 -16.75 10.61 -15.49
CA ASP A 246 -16.72 10.54 -16.95
C ASP A 246 -17.83 9.59 -17.39
N THR A 247 -18.86 10.15 -18.02
CA THR A 247 -19.99 9.38 -18.52
C THR A 247 -20.13 9.63 -20.01
N TYR A 248 -20.77 8.71 -20.72
CA TYR A 248 -21.02 8.88 -22.16
C TYR A 248 -21.77 10.18 -22.48
N GLU A 249 -22.68 10.59 -21.60
CA GLU A 249 -23.51 11.78 -21.77
C GLU A 249 -22.80 13.07 -21.36
N LYS A 250 -21.82 12.99 -20.44
CA LYS A 250 -21.17 14.16 -19.87
C LYS A 250 -19.71 13.88 -19.56
N GLN A 251 -18.85 14.52 -20.35
CA GLN A 251 -17.42 14.60 -20.10
C GLN A 251 -17.13 15.81 -19.22
N TYR A 252 -16.35 15.62 -18.16
CA TYR A 252 -15.95 16.72 -17.28
C TYR A 252 -14.57 17.27 -17.67
N LYS A 253 -14.26 18.47 -17.18
CA LYS A 253 -12.91 19.02 -17.21
C LYS A 253 -12.44 19.19 -15.78
N ILE A 254 -11.23 18.72 -15.49
CA ILE A 254 -10.63 18.95 -14.18
C ILE A 254 -10.39 20.46 -14.05
N PRO A 255 -10.78 21.09 -12.92
CA PRO A 255 -10.47 22.49 -12.68
C PRO A 255 -8.97 22.76 -12.80
N GLU A 256 -8.60 23.79 -13.59
CA GLU A 256 -7.20 24.12 -13.90
C GLU A 256 -6.38 24.41 -12.65
N ASP A 257 -7.01 24.94 -11.61
CA ASP A 257 -6.37 25.25 -10.33
C ASP A 257 -6.05 24.00 -9.49
N ILE A 258 -6.56 22.83 -9.87
CA ILE A 258 -6.25 21.54 -9.25
C ILE A 258 -5.22 20.79 -10.08
N CYS A 259 -5.50 20.62 -11.37
CA CYS A 259 -4.62 19.94 -12.30
C CYS A 259 -4.97 20.36 -13.72
N ALA A 260 -4.01 20.97 -14.41
CA ALA A 260 -4.09 21.24 -15.84
C ALA A 260 -3.80 19.94 -16.61
N SER A 261 -4.81 19.06 -16.70
CA SER A 261 -4.72 17.82 -17.50
C SER A 261 -5.94 17.68 -18.40
N ALA A 262 -5.69 17.30 -19.65
CA ALA A 262 -6.74 16.92 -20.61
C ALA A 262 -7.28 15.51 -20.35
N SER A 263 -6.61 14.73 -19.50
CA SER A 263 -6.97 13.36 -19.22
C SER A 263 -8.09 13.32 -18.16
N ARG A 264 -9.07 12.41 -18.31
CA ARG A 264 -10.21 12.28 -17.39
C ARG A 264 -10.32 10.87 -16.79
N PRO A 265 -9.96 10.64 -15.51
CA PRO A 265 -10.25 9.34 -14.88
C PRO A 265 -11.77 9.11 -14.80
N ASP A 266 -12.19 7.86 -14.64
CA ASP A 266 -13.62 7.50 -14.60
C ASP A 266 -14.39 8.24 -13.49
N ILE A 267 -13.78 8.37 -12.32
CA ILE A 267 -14.32 9.18 -11.22
C ILE A 267 -13.20 10.03 -10.61
N PHE A 268 -13.47 11.33 -10.46
CA PHE A 268 -12.57 12.28 -9.83
C PHE A 268 -13.26 12.97 -8.66
N LEU A 269 -12.68 12.88 -7.47
CA LEU A 269 -13.15 13.56 -6.28
C LEU A 269 -12.08 14.52 -5.77
N TYR A 270 -12.48 15.71 -5.37
CA TYR A 270 -11.57 16.64 -4.70
C TYR A 270 -12.23 17.39 -3.55
N SER A 271 -11.41 17.75 -2.57
CA SER A 271 -11.75 18.66 -1.48
C SER A 271 -10.68 19.75 -1.42
N ARG A 272 -11.11 21.00 -1.53
CA ARG A 272 -10.23 22.17 -1.46
C ARG A 272 -9.82 22.46 -0.02
N ILE A 273 -10.71 22.19 0.94
CA ILE A 273 -10.43 22.32 2.38
C ILE A 273 -9.33 21.36 2.80
N LEU A 274 -9.43 20.07 2.43
CA LEU A 274 -8.40 19.09 2.77
C LEU A 274 -7.15 19.20 1.89
N LYS A 275 -7.26 19.88 0.74
CA LYS A 275 -6.28 19.85 -0.34
C LYS A 275 -5.95 18.40 -0.71
N ARG A 276 -6.98 17.62 -1.05
CA ARG A 276 -6.88 16.20 -1.39
C ARG A 276 -7.68 15.90 -2.65
N VAL A 277 -7.08 15.10 -3.53
CA VAL A 277 -7.70 14.53 -4.71
C VAL A 277 -7.76 13.01 -4.55
N VAL A 278 -8.85 12.40 -5.02
CA VAL A 278 -9.04 10.96 -5.12
C VAL A 278 -9.45 10.67 -6.55
N MET A 279 -8.66 9.85 -7.23
CA MET A 279 -8.99 9.35 -8.57
C MET A 279 -9.40 7.89 -8.45
N MET A 280 -10.51 7.52 -9.08
CA MET A 280 -10.93 6.13 -9.19
C MET A 280 -11.04 5.80 -10.67
N GLU A 281 -10.39 4.72 -11.04
CA GLU A 281 -10.31 4.25 -12.41
C GLU A 281 -10.88 2.83 -12.45
N LEU A 282 -11.92 2.65 -13.24
CA LEU A 282 -12.67 1.41 -13.44
C LEU A 282 -12.32 0.76 -14.78
N THR A 283 -11.76 1.52 -15.73
CA THR A 283 -11.42 1.04 -17.08
C THR A 283 -9.93 0.76 -17.28
N VAL A 284 -9.07 0.89 -16.26
CA VAL A 284 -7.68 0.42 -16.37
C VAL A 284 -7.61 -1.06 -16.02
N PRO A 285 -7.31 -1.93 -17.02
CA PRO A 285 -7.10 -3.34 -16.74
C PRO A 285 -5.75 -3.48 -16.03
N TRP A 286 -5.74 -3.78 -14.72
CA TRP A 286 -4.53 -4.07 -13.93
C TRP A 286 -3.69 -2.86 -13.52
N GLU A 287 -3.10 -2.94 -12.34
CA GLU A 287 -2.47 -1.81 -11.65
C GLU A 287 -1.26 -1.25 -12.41
N THR A 288 -0.44 -2.11 -13.02
CA THR A 288 0.73 -1.67 -13.81
C THR A 288 0.40 -0.90 -15.08
N ASN A 289 -0.87 -0.75 -15.44
CA ASN A 289 -1.28 0.06 -16.58
C ASN A 289 -1.67 1.50 -16.20
N ILE A 290 -1.81 1.84 -14.91
CA ILE A 290 -2.11 3.21 -14.50
C ILE A 290 -1.01 4.21 -14.89
N PRO A 291 0.30 3.93 -14.66
CA PRO A 291 1.36 4.88 -15.00
C PRO A 291 1.46 5.17 -16.52
N LYS A 292 0.94 4.26 -17.35
CA LYS A 292 0.95 4.39 -18.81
C LYS A 292 -0.11 5.35 -19.34
N ARG A 293 -1.05 5.78 -18.49
CA ARG A 293 -2.07 6.77 -18.87
C ARG A 293 -1.47 8.19 -18.86
N PRO A 294 -1.94 9.07 -19.75
CA PRO A 294 -1.40 10.44 -19.90
C PRO A 294 -1.56 11.35 -18.66
N TYR A 295 -2.29 10.94 -17.62
CA TYR A 295 -2.41 11.68 -16.35
C TYR A 295 -1.07 11.97 -15.68
N HIS A 296 -0.07 11.08 -15.86
CA HIS A 296 1.17 11.08 -15.08
C HIS A 296 2.37 11.69 -15.81
N GLN A 297 2.22 12.13 -17.07
CA GLN A 297 3.30 12.72 -17.87
C GLN A 297 3.49 14.22 -17.66
N GLY A 298 2.80 14.81 -16.67
CA GLY A 298 2.82 16.25 -16.38
C GLY A 298 3.28 16.58 -14.95
N GLN A 299 4.35 15.94 -14.47
CA GLN A 299 5.12 16.42 -13.31
C GLN A 299 6.43 17.05 -13.77
#